data_AF-A0A7W2A802-F1
#
_entry.id   AF-A0A7W2A802-F1
#
_cell.length_a   1.000
_cell.length_b   1.000
_cell.length_c   1.000
_cell.angle_alpha   90.00
_cell.angle_beta   90.00
_cell.angle_gamma   90.00
#
_symmetry.space_group_name_H-M   'P 1'
#
loop_
_entity.id
_entity.type
_entity.pdbx_description
1 polymer ?
#
loop_
_entity_poly.entity_id
_entity_poly.type
_entity_poly.pdbx_seq_one_letter_code
_entity_poly.pdbx_strand_id
1 'polypeptide(L)'
;MKIRKIMLVCLLTLFLSIGFAGSNSVVFAEEANNDPGHSQIYDILTQFPEEKIKEAKAKGYDVRFGKYDPSRYSLELYLEDKYFWEIDELVGHNFLHGVNNLIWQSLLVWDFTVIMIVENAFSLDVVDKFADAVEKAVQQMSGFTGSGYGNSGIIGNFLTFMIIVAGAWIAYKGIIQKKTTDALNGMLISVLTLILGLAFFANAGGVMRYLNEISSGLSQEVMGVGIVFQQELNQKDTDSYPSEISSMVVADNLYNMFIYEPYLMLQYGKTSNDPELTPNRINKILGNKVDSSARKQAVAEEQSGNERLGIEPNPMVTTKATFERLTLLLLLCGSHLFLGVLFLIIAGAMLVYQFLFVLIALFAPFAFLLSLNPAWSSIATTWFRKFVGYQLIKLIIGIFFSMLLTLSQFLYDMSPPESVGYVWTIAMQLILVAGVVWKRNELLEILQAPVAKDGKFAGKINIELPLSYVTKYTETLTSKVQKLRNK
;
A
#
# COMPACT_ATOMS: atom_id res chain seq x y z
N MET A 1 8.22 12.49 21.79
CA MET A 1 8.40 13.62 20.85
C MET A 1 9.76 13.63 20.15
N LYS A 2 10.88 13.37 20.85
CA LYS A 2 12.23 13.34 20.24
C LYS A 2 12.46 12.20 19.24
N ILE A 3 12.03 10.97 19.55
CA ILE A 3 12.24 9.80 18.68
C ILE A 3 11.51 9.93 17.33
N ARG A 4 10.32 10.53 17.28
CA ARG A 4 9.55 10.71 16.04
C ARG A 4 10.13 11.81 15.14
N LYS A 5 10.63 12.91 15.71
CA LYS A 5 11.37 13.93 14.95
C LYS A 5 12.67 13.36 14.40
N ILE A 6 13.36 12.54 15.20
CA ILE A 6 14.58 11.84 14.75
C ILE A 6 14.24 10.85 13.64
N MET A 7 13.15 10.09 13.70
CA MET A 7 12.79 9.14 12.64
C MET A 7 12.37 9.83 11.33
N LEU A 8 11.58 10.91 11.40
CA LEU A 8 11.18 11.69 10.23
C LEU A 8 12.37 12.44 9.61
N VAL A 9 13.26 12.99 10.44
CA VAL A 9 14.50 13.62 10.00
C VAL A 9 15.49 12.58 9.48
N CYS A 10 15.58 11.39 10.06
CA CYS A 10 16.41 10.29 9.56
C CYS A 10 15.87 9.76 8.23
N LEU A 11 14.55 9.61 8.04
CA LEU A 11 13.97 9.29 6.73
C LEU A 11 14.28 10.40 5.72
N LEU A 12 14.02 11.67 6.05
CA LEU A 12 14.33 12.79 5.15
C LEU A 12 15.82 12.92 4.82
N THR A 13 16.72 12.67 5.78
CA THR A 13 18.18 12.78 5.61
C THR A 13 18.78 11.55 4.94
N LEU A 14 18.21 10.36 5.11
CA LEU A 14 18.56 9.18 4.31
C LEU A 14 18.12 9.41 2.85
N PHE A 15 16.95 10.00 2.62
CA PHE A 15 16.45 10.36 1.28
C PHE A 15 17.29 11.46 0.60
N LEU A 16 17.71 12.51 1.33
CA LEU A 16 18.56 13.59 0.79
C LEU A 16 20.02 13.18 0.56
N SER A 17 20.53 12.17 1.28
CA SER A 17 21.92 11.70 1.12
C SER A 17 22.10 10.72 -0.04
N ILE A 18 21.03 10.04 -0.49
CA ILE A 18 21.07 9.18 -1.67
C ILE A 18 21.15 10.00 -2.98
N GLY A 19 20.61 11.23 -2.98
CA GLY A 19 20.68 12.15 -4.14
C GLY A 19 22.07 12.73 -4.45
N PHE A 20 23.08 12.53 -3.58
CA PHE A 20 24.42 13.09 -3.77
C PHE A 20 25.43 12.15 -4.46
N ALA A 21 25.02 10.94 -4.83
CA ALA A 21 25.89 9.99 -5.53
C ALA A 21 25.34 9.69 -6.94
N GLY A 22 25.60 10.57 -7.91
CA GLY A 22 25.27 10.22 -9.30
C GLY A 22 25.38 11.27 -10.41
N SER A 23 25.74 12.53 -10.15
CA SER A 23 25.71 13.56 -11.19
C SER A 23 27.08 13.99 -11.72
N ASN A 24 28.05 13.07 -11.85
CA ASN A 24 29.27 13.34 -12.60
C ASN A 24 29.84 12.05 -13.21
N SER A 25 29.38 11.71 -14.41
CA SER A 25 30.18 10.90 -15.32
C SER A 25 30.13 11.54 -16.70
N VAL A 26 31.08 12.44 -16.97
CA VAL A 26 31.48 12.75 -18.33
C VAL A 26 32.20 11.51 -18.85
N VAL A 27 31.56 10.76 -19.74
CA VAL A 27 32.18 9.66 -20.47
C VAL A 27 32.02 9.96 -21.96
N PHE A 28 33.16 10.09 -22.65
CA PHE A 28 33.20 10.20 -24.09
C PHE A 28 32.80 8.87 -24.72
N ALA A 29 32.18 8.98 -25.91
CA ALA A 29 31.51 7.93 -26.65
C ALA A 29 32.15 6.54 -26.56
N GLU A 30 31.36 5.56 -26.13
CA GLU A 30 31.58 4.15 -26.43
C GLU A 30 30.25 3.50 -26.81
N GLU A 31 30.34 2.59 -27.76
CA GLU A 31 29.28 2.00 -28.57
C GLU A 31 28.11 1.44 -27.73
N ALA A 32 26.88 1.74 -28.16
CA ALA A 32 25.65 1.31 -27.50
C ALA A 32 25.46 -0.21 -27.60
N ASN A 33 25.99 -0.95 -26.64
CA ASN A 33 25.59 -2.33 -26.42
C ASN A 33 24.20 -2.36 -25.78
N ASN A 34 23.25 -3.03 -26.46
CA ASN A 34 21.92 -3.36 -25.97
C ASN A 34 22.00 -4.44 -24.86
N ASP A 35 22.65 -4.12 -23.75
CA ASP A 35 22.71 -5.00 -22.59
C ASP A 35 21.38 -4.89 -21.80
N PRO A 36 20.71 -5.97 -21.37
CA PRO A 36 19.48 -5.90 -20.54
C PRO A 36 19.67 -5.32 -19.13
N GLY A 37 20.86 -4.81 -18.80
CA GLY A 37 21.15 -4.19 -17.50
C GLY A 37 20.41 -2.87 -17.23
N HIS A 38 20.24 -2.59 -15.94
CA HIS A 38 19.76 -1.33 -15.38
C HIS A 38 20.54 -0.14 -15.95
N SER A 39 19.82 0.92 -16.33
CA SER A 39 20.45 2.08 -16.96
C SER A 39 20.94 3.10 -15.92
N GLN A 40 20.29 3.17 -14.76
CA GLN A 40 20.68 4.05 -13.66
C GLN A 40 20.49 3.39 -12.29
N ILE A 41 21.09 3.97 -11.25
CA ILE A 41 21.04 3.46 -9.88
C ILE A 41 19.60 3.35 -9.34
N TYR A 42 18.69 4.19 -9.82
CA TYR A 42 17.27 4.19 -9.45
C TYR A 42 16.54 2.91 -9.85
N ASP A 43 16.96 2.25 -10.95
CA ASP A 43 16.35 1.01 -11.42
C ASP A 43 16.67 -0.16 -10.50
N ILE A 44 17.79 -0.11 -9.77
CA ILE A 44 18.22 -1.15 -8.82
C ILE A 44 17.42 -1.05 -7.52
N LEU A 45 16.94 0.15 -7.16
CA LEU A 45 16.21 0.40 -5.93
C LEU A 45 14.74 -0.03 -6.00
N THR A 46 14.23 -0.31 -7.21
CA THR A 46 12.84 -0.72 -7.44
C THR A 46 12.81 -2.14 -7.98
N GLN A 47 12.17 -3.06 -7.27
CA GLN A 47 11.98 -4.44 -7.74
C GLN A 47 10.49 -4.70 -7.97
N PHE A 48 10.12 -4.88 -9.23
CA PHE A 48 8.75 -5.19 -9.59
C PHE A 48 8.41 -6.65 -9.31
N PRO A 49 7.18 -6.95 -8.85
CA PRO A 49 6.72 -8.32 -8.64
C PRO A 49 6.42 -9.02 -9.98
N GLU A 50 7.46 -9.46 -10.68
CA GLU A 50 7.36 -10.02 -12.04
C GLU A 50 6.39 -11.20 -12.15
N GLU A 51 6.37 -12.10 -11.17
CA GLU A 51 5.49 -13.27 -11.18
C GLU A 51 4.02 -12.86 -11.19
N LYS A 52 3.65 -11.88 -10.37
CA LYS A 52 2.27 -11.36 -10.32
C LYS A 52 1.90 -10.58 -11.58
N ILE A 53 2.84 -9.86 -12.18
CA ILE A 53 2.62 -9.17 -13.46
C ILE A 53 2.33 -10.21 -14.56
N LYS A 54 3.08 -11.31 -14.59
CA LYS A 54 2.86 -12.43 -15.53
C LYS A 54 1.51 -13.10 -15.27
N GLU A 55 1.13 -13.30 -14.00
CA GLU A 55 -0.14 -13.89 -13.61
C GLU A 55 -1.35 -13.01 -13.99
N ALA A 56 -1.27 -11.71 -13.73
CA ALA A 56 -2.29 -10.74 -14.13
C ALA A 56 -2.49 -10.74 -15.66
N LYS A 57 -1.38 -10.77 -16.41
CA LYS A 57 -1.41 -10.86 -17.87
C LYS A 57 -2.05 -12.16 -18.36
N ALA A 58 -1.76 -13.29 -17.71
CA ALA A 58 -2.39 -14.58 -18.03
C ALA A 58 -3.92 -14.56 -17.81
N LYS A 59 -4.39 -13.72 -16.89
CA LYS A 59 -5.82 -13.53 -16.58
C LYS A 59 -6.47 -12.36 -17.33
N GLY A 60 -5.80 -11.81 -18.36
CA GLY A 60 -6.38 -10.81 -19.26
C GLY A 60 -6.22 -9.35 -18.83
N TYR A 61 -5.44 -9.05 -17.79
CA TYR A 61 -5.15 -7.67 -17.36
C TYR A 61 -3.71 -7.28 -17.72
N ASP A 62 -3.54 -6.27 -18.57
CA ASP A 62 -2.22 -5.73 -18.92
C ASP A 62 -1.77 -4.69 -17.88
N VAL A 63 -0.93 -5.13 -16.95
CA VAL A 63 -0.41 -4.30 -15.84
C VAL A 63 0.49 -3.19 -16.40
N ARG A 64 0.18 -1.94 -16.07
CA ARG A 64 1.01 -0.76 -16.43
C ARG A 64 2.13 -0.53 -15.43
N PHE A 65 1.89 -0.84 -14.17
CA PHE A 65 2.86 -0.84 -13.10
C PHE A 65 3.99 -1.83 -13.41
N GLY A 66 5.20 -1.30 -13.61
CA GLY A 66 6.37 -2.10 -14.02
C GLY A 66 6.56 -2.24 -15.53
N LYS A 67 5.78 -1.53 -16.36
CA LYS A 67 6.00 -1.49 -17.82
C LYS A 67 7.33 -0.83 -18.21
N TYR A 68 7.74 0.19 -17.46
CA TYR A 68 9.00 0.90 -17.67
C TYR A 68 9.73 1.05 -16.32
N ASP A 69 11.06 0.95 -16.36
CA ASP A 69 11.90 1.20 -15.19
C ASP A 69 11.88 2.68 -14.77
N PRO A 70 12.16 3.01 -13.49
CA PRO A 70 12.15 4.40 -13.00
C PRO A 70 13.00 5.37 -13.83
N SER A 71 14.19 4.96 -14.26
CA SER A 71 15.07 5.76 -15.13
C SER A 71 14.41 6.18 -16.45
N ARG A 72 13.49 5.37 -16.98
CA ARG A 72 12.81 5.68 -18.26
C ARG A 72 11.97 6.93 -18.19
N TYR A 73 11.57 7.35 -16.99
CA TYR A 73 10.83 8.58 -16.74
C TYR A 73 11.75 9.79 -16.51
N SER A 74 13.03 9.74 -16.90
CA SER A 74 13.88 10.95 -16.91
C SER A 74 13.20 12.07 -17.70
N LEU A 75 13.18 13.28 -17.10
CA LEU A 75 12.78 14.47 -17.82
C LEU A 75 13.87 14.77 -18.84
N GLU A 76 13.46 15.06 -20.07
CA GLU A 76 14.38 15.35 -21.15
C GLU A 76 14.43 16.86 -21.40
N LEU A 77 15.62 17.34 -21.77
CA LEU A 77 15.87 18.70 -22.20
C LEU A 77 16.62 18.67 -23.53
N TYR A 78 16.06 19.34 -24.53
CA TYR A 78 16.75 19.71 -25.75
C TYR A 78 17.49 21.03 -25.52
N LEU A 79 18.80 21.00 -25.71
CA LEU A 79 19.63 22.21 -25.72
C LEU A 79 19.82 22.60 -27.18
N GLU A 80 19.37 23.81 -27.56
CA GLU A 80 19.75 24.38 -28.85
C GLU A 80 21.26 24.62 -28.87
N ASP A 81 21.90 24.37 -30.01
CA ASP A 81 23.32 24.68 -30.23
C ASP A 81 23.52 26.21 -30.12
N LYS A 82 23.83 26.67 -28.90
CA LYS A 82 24.24 28.05 -28.63
C LYS A 82 25.73 28.20 -28.87
N TYR A 83 26.13 29.38 -29.32
CA TYR A 83 27.53 29.72 -29.54
C TYR A 83 28.33 29.73 -28.21
N PHE A 84 29.63 29.46 -28.28
CA PHE A 84 30.52 29.29 -27.12
C PHE A 84 30.64 30.51 -26.18
N TRP A 85 30.05 31.66 -26.50
CA TRP A 85 30.08 32.85 -25.63
C TRP A 85 28.81 33.01 -24.77
N GLU A 86 27.79 32.17 -24.95
CA GLU A 86 26.56 32.15 -24.13
C GLU A 86 26.61 31.06 -23.02
N ILE A 87 27.82 30.70 -22.58
CA ILE A 87 28.08 29.59 -21.63
C ILE A 87 27.34 29.80 -20.31
N ASP A 88 27.24 31.03 -19.79
CA ASP A 88 26.65 31.26 -18.46
C ASP A 88 25.15 30.92 -18.42
N GLU A 89 24.37 31.26 -19.46
CA GLU A 89 22.96 30.89 -19.55
C GLU A 89 22.78 29.39 -19.81
N LEU A 90 23.61 28.81 -20.69
CA LEU A 90 23.56 27.38 -21.02
C LEU A 90 23.89 26.51 -19.80
N VAL A 91 24.90 26.90 -19.02
CA VAL A 91 25.29 26.25 -17.76
C VAL A 91 24.19 26.39 -16.72
N GLY A 92 23.54 27.55 -16.62
CA GLY A 92 22.41 27.79 -15.72
C GLY A 92 21.22 26.87 -16.01
N HIS A 93 20.78 26.78 -17.27
CA HIS A 93 19.65 25.92 -17.65
C HIS A 93 19.97 24.43 -17.52
N ASN A 94 21.18 24.01 -17.89
CA ASN A 94 21.60 22.61 -17.72
C ASN A 94 21.70 22.23 -16.23
N PHE A 95 22.20 23.14 -15.39
CA PHE A 95 22.22 22.93 -13.94
C PHE A 95 20.80 22.81 -13.36
N LEU A 96 19.90 23.74 -13.71
CA LEU A 96 18.49 23.68 -13.25
C LEU A 96 17.78 22.42 -13.74
N HIS A 97 18.06 21.97 -14.96
CA HIS A 97 17.55 20.70 -15.46
C HIS A 97 18.07 19.51 -14.67
N GLY A 98 19.36 19.48 -14.32
CA GLY A 98 19.93 18.48 -13.42
C GLY A 98 19.23 18.47 -12.06
N VAL A 99 18.94 19.65 -11.50
CA VAL A 99 18.17 19.78 -10.23
C VAL A 99 16.74 19.24 -10.40
N ASN A 100 16.05 19.59 -11.48
CA ASN A 100 14.70 19.08 -11.77
C ASN A 100 14.69 17.55 -11.86
N ASN A 101 15.64 16.97 -12.60
CA ASN A 101 15.74 15.53 -12.74
C ASN A 101 16.10 14.85 -11.43
N LEU A 102 16.96 15.45 -10.59
CA LEU A 102 17.28 14.91 -9.27
C LEU A 102 16.04 14.87 -8.36
N ILE A 103 15.27 15.96 -8.30
CA ILE A 103 14.04 16.02 -7.51
C ILE A 103 13.03 14.99 -8.04
N TRP A 104 12.84 14.95 -9.35
CA TRP A 104 11.90 14.03 -9.99
C TRP A 104 12.27 12.56 -9.79
N GLN A 105 13.52 12.16 -10.02
CA GLN A 105 13.96 10.78 -9.82
C GLN A 105 13.88 10.36 -8.35
N SER A 106 14.19 11.26 -7.42
CA SER A 106 14.01 11.01 -5.99
C SER A 106 12.52 10.80 -5.65
N LEU A 107 11.64 11.60 -6.26
CA LEU A 107 10.20 11.48 -6.09
C LEU A 107 9.66 10.17 -6.70
N LEU A 108 10.16 9.76 -7.87
CA LEU A 108 9.81 8.47 -8.48
C LEU A 108 10.15 7.29 -7.57
N VAL A 109 11.37 7.26 -6.99
CA VAL A 109 11.74 6.19 -6.05
C VAL A 109 10.79 6.15 -4.85
N TRP A 110 10.43 7.31 -4.32
CA TRP A 110 9.43 7.41 -3.26
C TRP A 110 8.07 6.86 -3.71
N ASP A 111 7.57 7.29 -4.86
CA ASP A 111 6.26 6.91 -5.38
C ASP A 111 6.18 5.41 -5.70
N PHE A 112 7.20 4.86 -6.37
CA PHE A 112 7.33 3.42 -6.59
C PHE A 112 7.35 2.63 -5.27
N THR A 113 8.06 3.13 -4.26
CA THR A 113 8.10 2.50 -2.93
C THR A 113 6.72 2.49 -2.27
N VAL A 114 6.00 3.62 -2.33
CA VAL A 114 4.62 3.73 -1.82
C VAL A 114 3.72 2.72 -2.53
N ILE A 115 3.76 2.68 -3.87
CA ILE A 115 2.94 1.77 -4.68
C ILE A 115 3.23 0.31 -4.32
N MET A 116 4.51 -0.08 -4.24
CA MET A 116 4.90 -1.44 -3.88
C MET A 116 4.40 -1.85 -2.48
N ILE A 117 4.51 -0.96 -1.48
CA ILE A 117 4.04 -1.25 -0.12
C ILE A 117 2.51 -1.38 -0.10
N VAL A 118 1.79 -0.53 -0.84
CA VAL A 118 0.34 -0.61 -0.95
C VAL A 118 -0.10 -1.90 -1.65
N GLU A 119 0.52 -2.26 -2.78
CA GLU A 119 0.25 -3.51 -3.51
C GLU A 119 0.40 -4.72 -2.58
N ASN A 120 1.53 -4.78 -1.87
CA ASN A 120 1.80 -5.87 -0.93
C ASN A 120 0.76 -5.93 0.22
N ALA A 121 0.29 -4.78 0.71
CA ALA A 121 -0.71 -4.73 1.77
C ALA A 121 -2.07 -5.31 1.35
N PHE A 122 -2.47 -5.13 0.09
CA PHE A 122 -3.69 -5.73 -0.47
C PHE A 122 -3.50 -7.19 -0.89
N SER A 123 -2.28 -7.58 -1.24
CA SER A 123 -1.98 -8.95 -1.67
C SER A 123 -2.20 -10.00 -0.58
N LEU A 124 -2.48 -11.23 -1.01
CA LEU A 124 -2.64 -12.39 -0.14
C LEU A 124 -1.30 -12.89 0.43
N ASP A 125 -0.21 -12.55 -0.23
CA ASP A 125 1.09 -13.21 -0.14
C ASP A 125 1.71 -13.27 1.25
N VAL A 126 1.56 -12.23 2.08
CA VAL A 126 2.26 -12.20 3.36
C VAL A 126 1.79 -13.36 4.23
N VAL A 127 0.47 -13.57 4.33
CA VAL A 127 -0.08 -14.67 5.12
C VAL A 127 0.26 -16.01 4.48
N ASP A 128 0.18 -16.12 3.15
CA ASP A 128 0.41 -17.37 2.43
C ASP A 128 1.87 -17.83 2.55
N LYS A 129 2.83 -16.89 2.53
CA LYS A 129 4.27 -17.14 2.77
C LYS A 129 4.54 -17.66 4.17
N PHE A 130 3.76 -17.24 5.17
CA PHE A 130 3.92 -17.68 6.56
C PHE A 130 3.06 -18.88 6.94
N ALA A 131 2.00 -19.19 6.19
CA ALA A 131 1.00 -20.20 6.56
C ALA A 131 1.62 -21.58 6.82
N ASP A 132 2.52 -22.06 5.95
CA ASP A 132 3.16 -23.37 6.13
C ASP A 132 4.15 -23.39 7.30
N ALA A 133 4.87 -22.28 7.51
CA ALA A 133 5.79 -22.14 8.62
C ALA A 133 5.04 -22.12 9.96
N VAL A 134 3.93 -21.39 10.02
CA VAL A 134 3.04 -21.34 11.18
C VAL A 134 2.40 -22.70 11.42
N GLU A 135 1.92 -23.38 10.39
CA GLU A 135 1.32 -24.72 10.53
C GLU A 135 2.30 -25.70 11.15
N LYS A 136 3.52 -25.78 10.61
CA LYS A 136 4.58 -26.63 11.16
C LYS A 136 4.91 -26.25 12.61
N ALA A 137 5.01 -24.96 12.91
CA ALA A 137 5.28 -24.49 14.27
C ALA A 137 4.14 -24.87 15.23
N VAL A 138 2.88 -24.67 14.84
CA VAL A 138 1.69 -25.02 15.63
C VAL A 138 1.61 -26.54 15.84
N GLN A 139 1.87 -27.35 14.82
CA GLN A 139 1.91 -28.81 14.92
C GLN A 139 3.02 -29.28 15.86
N GLN A 140 4.23 -28.73 15.75
CA GLN A 140 5.36 -29.04 16.63
C GLN A 140 5.08 -28.63 18.08
N MET A 141 4.56 -27.41 18.29
CA MET A 141 4.25 -26.88 19.62
C MET A 141 3.09 -27.62 20.28
N SER A 142 2.08 -28.05 19.52
CA SER A 142 0.98 -28.87 20.04
C SER A 142 1.37 -30.34 20.23
N GLY A 143 2.40 -30.82 19.53
CA GLY A 143 2.76 -32.24 19.53
C GLY A 143 1.85 -33.09 18.64
N PHE A 144 1.29 -32.50 17.59
CA PHE A 144 0.42 -33.20 16.64
C PHE A 144 1.23 -34.19 15.80
N THR A 145 0.74 -35.43 15.69
CA THR A 145 1.44 -36.55 15.01
C THR A 145 0.73 -37.01 13.73
N GLY A 146 -0.12 -36.18 13.14
CA GLY A 146 -0.91 -36.52 11.95
C GLY A 146 -2.21 -37.27 12.27
N SER A 147 -2.23 -38.12 13.30
CA SER A 147 -3.41 -38.87 13.75
C SER A 147 -4.02 -38.36 15.06
N GLY A 148 -3.40 -37.38 15.73
CA GLY A 148 -3.87 -36.84 17.00
C GLY A 148 -2.76 -36.20 17.84
N TYR A 149 -3.05 -36.00 19.13
CA TYR A 149 -2.06 -35.54 20.12
C TYR A 149 -1.04 -36.64 20.41
N GLY A 150 0.24 -36.37 20.15
CA GLY A 150 1.36 -37.24 20.54
C GLY A 150 1.86 -36.96 21.95
N ASN A 151 2.96 -37.62 22.33
CA ASN A 151 3.62 -37.48 23.64
C ASN A 151 4.72 -36.40 23.67
N SER A 152 4.74 -35.50 22.69
CA SER A 152 5.71 -34.41 22.57
C SER A 152 4.98 -33.07 22.53
N GLY A 153 5.71 -31.95 22.58
CA GLY A 153 5.11 -30.62 22.55
C GLY A 153 4.35 -30.28 23.84
N ILE A 154 3.79 -29.08 23.87
CA ILE A 154 3.16 -28.50 25.06
C ILE A 154 1.85 -29.21 25.37
N ILE A 155 1.02 -29.52 24.36
CA ILE A 155 -0.20 -30.27 24.63
C ILE A 155 0.14 -31.71 25.01
N GLY A 156 0.98 -32.43 24.28
CA GLY A 156 1.36 -33.79 24.64
C GLY A 156 1.88 -33.94 26.08
N ASN A 157 2.72 -33.00 26.54
CA ASN A 157 3.30 -33.03 27.89
C ASN A 157 2.31 -32.67 29.01
N PHE A 158 1.35 -31.77 28.74
CA PHE A 158 0.47 -31.21 29.77
C PHE A 158 -1.00 -31.65 29.65
N LEU A 159 -1.37 -32.37 28.60
CA LEU A 159 -2.76 -32.76 28.32
C LEU A 159 -3.35 -33.60 29.45
N THR A 160 -2.66 -34.65 29.91
CA THR A 160 -3.14 -35.50 31.02
C THR A 160 -3.35 -34.70 32.29
N PHE A 161 -2.40 -33.82 32.62
CA PHE A 161 -2.52 -32.93 33.77
C PHE A 161 -3.74 -32.01 33.64
N MET A 162 -3.94 -31.39 32.48
CA MET A 162 -5.08 -30.51 32.23
C MET A 162 -6.42 -31.25 32.25
N ILE A 163 -6.48 -32.51 31.77
CA ILE A 163 -7.68 -33.36 31.88
C ILE A 163 -8.00 -33.66 33.34
N ILE A 164 -6.99 -33.96 34.17
CA ILE A 164 -7.19 -34.19 35.61
C ILE A 164 -7.73 -32.92 36.28
N VAL A 165 -7.14 -31.75 35.99
CA VAL A 165 -7.59 -30.46 36.52
C VAL A 165 -9.02 -30.14 36.08
N ALA A 166 -9.35 -30.36 34.81
CA ALA A 166 -10.70 -30.17 34.28
C ALA A 166 -11.71 -31.12 34.95
N GLY A 167 -11.36 -32.40 35.09
CA GLY A 167 -12.19 -33.41 35.75
C GLY A 167 -12.44 -33.08 37.22
N ALA A 168 -11.42 -32.64 37.96
CA ALA A 168 -11.57 -32.18 39.33
C ALA A 168 -12.51 -30.98 39.45
N TRP A 169 -12.41 -30.01 38.54
CA TRP A 169 -13.33 -28.87 38.49
C TRP A 169 -14.78 -29.29 38.21
N ILE A 170 -14.98 -30.19 37.24
CA ILE A 170 -16.30 -30.71 36.86
C ILE A 170 -16.92 -31.49 38.03
N ALA A 171 -16.15 -32.36 38.68
CA ALA A 171 -16.60 -33.12 39.86
C ALA A 171 -16.95 -32.18 41.02
N TYR A 172 -16.15 -31.16 41.28
CA TYR A 172 -16.43 -30.15 42.29
C TYR A 172 -17.74 -29.40 42.00
N LYS A 173 -17.95 -28.97 40.75
CA LYS A 173 -19.20 -28.29 40.34
C LYS A 173 -20.42 -29.19 40.41
N GLY A 174 -20.31 -30.42 39.93
CA GLY A 174 -21.43 -31.36 39.83
C GLY A 174 -21.81 -32.00 41.16
N ILE A 175 -20.84 -32.50 41.92
CA ILE A 175 -21.07 -33.29 43.13
C ILE A 175 -21.16 -32.38 44.37
N ILE A 176 -20.19 -31.47 44.54
CA ILE A 176 -20.09 -30.65 45.77
C ILE A 176 -21.03 -29.44 45.69
N GLN A 177 -20.96 -28.64 44.61
CA GLN A 177 -21.83 -27.47 44.44
C GLN A 177 -23.24 -27.83 43.95
N LYS A 178 -23.49 -29.09 43.57
CA LYS A 178 -24.76 -29.58 43.00
C LYS A 178 -25.24 -28.78 41.78
N LYS A 179 -24.30 -28.16 41.03
CA LYS A 179 -24.57 -27.42 39.79
C LYS A 179 -24.36 -28.35 38.59
N THR A 180 -25.27 -29.31 38.42
CA THR A 180 -25.17 -30.36 37.40
C THR A 180 -25.14 -29.81 35.98
N THR A 181 -25.93 -28.78 35.68
CA THR A 181 -25.92 -28.12 34.36
C THR A 181 -24.58 -27.45 34.05
N ASP A 182 -23.99 -26.74 35.02
CA ASP A 182 -22.67 -26.10 34.84
C ASP A 182 -21.56 -27.14 34.63
N ALA A 183 -21.64 -28.27 35.35
CA ALA A 183 -20.70 -29.37 35.22
C ALA A 183 -20.81 -30.05 33.85
N LEU A 184 -22.03 -30.29 33.35
CA LEU A 184 -22.27 -30.83 32.01
C LEU A 184 -21.81 -29.87 30.92
N ASN A 185 -22.13 -28.57 31.03
CA ASN A 185 -21.66 -27.55 30.11
C ASN A 185 -20.12 -27.47 30.09
N GLY A 186 -19.49 -27.53 31.26
CA GLY A 186 -18.03 -27.55 31.37
C GLY A 186 -17.41 -28.76 30.68
N MET A 187 -17.96 -29.95 30.89
CA MET A 187 -17.53 -31.17 30.20
C MET A 187 -17.67 -31.04 28.68
N LEU A 188 -18.82 -30.57 28.18
CA LEU A 188 -19.06 -30.39 26.75
C LEU A 188 -18.07 -29.40 26.14
N ILE A 189 -17.82 -28.27 26.79
CA ILE A 189 -16.87 -27.27 26.31
C ILE A 189 -15.44 -27.84 26.29
N SER A 190 -15.00 -28.56 27.32
CA SER A 190 -13.67 -29.19 27.33
C SER A 190 -13.49 -30.18 26.18
N VAL A 191 -14.50 -31.01 25.89
CA VAL A 191 -14.48 -31.97 24.77
C VAL A 191 -14.47 -31.24 23.43
N LEU A 192 -15.32 -30.23 23.26
CA LEU A 192 -15.35 -29.40 22.05
C LEU A 192 -14.01 -28.69 21.82
N THR A 193 -13.38 -28.15 22.87
CA THR A 193 -12.06 -27.52 22.79
C THR A 193 -10.99 -28.51 22.29
N LEU A 194 -11.02 -29.78 22.74
CA LEU A 194 -10.08 -30.79 22.22
C LEU A 194 -10.28 -31.06 20.74
N ILE A 195 -11.53 -31.23 20.30
CA ILE A 195 -11.89 -31.52 18.90
C ILE A 195 -11.51 -30.35 18.00
N LEU A 196 -11.90 -29.13 18.38
CA LEU A 196 -11.60 -27.92 17.62
C LEU A 196 -10.10 -27.62 17.59
N GLY A 197 -9.40 -27.85 18.71
CA GLY A 197 -7.95 -27.73 18.78
C GLY A 197 -7.26 -28.68 17.80
N LEU A 198 -7.64 -29.97 17.81
CA LEU A 198 -7.12 -30.96 16.87
C LEU A 198 -7.39 -30.56 15.42
N ALA A 199 -8.62 -30.17 15.10
CA ALA A 199 -8.99 -29.75 13.75
C ALA A 199 -8.16 -28.55 13.28
N PHE A 200 -7.93 -27.57 14.15
CA PHE A 200 -7.09 -26.42 13.84
C PHE A 200 -5.62 -26.80 13.68
N PHE A 201 -5.04 -27.60 14.59
CA PHE A 201 -3.63 -28.00 14.51
C PHE A 201 -3.33 -28.87 13.29
N ALA A 202 -4.30 -29.68 12.87
CA ALA A 202 -4.17 -30.52 11.69
C ALA A 202 -4.06 -29.72 10.38
N ASN A 203 -4.63 -28.51 10.32
CA ASN A 203 -4.67 -27.70 9.09
C ASN A 203 -4.64 -26.19 9.39
N ALA A 204 -3.71 -25.75 10.23
CA ALA A 204 -3.65 -24.35 10.65
C ALA A 204 -3.34 -23.42 9.46
N GLY A 205 -2.47 -23.86 8.55
CA GLY A 205 -2.11 -23.11 7.35
C GLY A 205 -3.30 -22.97 6.41
N GLY A 206 -4.06 -24.04 6.18
CA GLY A 206 -5.29 -23.98 5.37
C GLY A 206 -6.36 -23.06 5.95
N VAL A 207 -6.59 -23.09 7.27
CA VAL A 207 -7.53 -22.15 7.92
C VAL A 207 -7.06 -20.71 7.77
N MET A 208 -5.75 -20.46 7.89
CA MET A 208 -5.18 -19.13 7.71
C MET A 208 -5.37 -18.60 6.29
N ARG A 209 -5.07 -19.43 5.27
CA ARG A 209 -5.27 -19.11 3.86
C ARG A 209 -6.72 -18.81 3.55
N TYR A 210 -7.64 -19.66 4.00
CA TYR A 210 -9.07 -19.46 3.78
C TYR A 210 -9.60 -18.13 4.33
N LEU A 211 -9.23 -17.77 5.57
CA LEU A 211 -9.61 -16.47 6.13
C LEU A 211 -8.95 -15.30 5.37
N ASN A 212 -7.73 -15.52 4.88
CA ASN A 212 -7.02 -14.54 4.09
C ASN A 212 -7.67 -14.29 2.72
N GLU A 213 -8.03 -15.36 2.02
CA GLU A 213 -8.79 -15.35 0.77
C GLU A 213 -10.12 -14.62 0.91
N ILE A 214 -10.89 -14.89 1.97
CA ILE A 214 -12.15 -14.16 2.21
C ILE A 214 -11.89 -12.66 2.37
N SER A 215 -10.93 -12.27 3.21
CA SER A 215 -10.71 -10.86 3.52
C SER A 215 -10.05 -10.09 2.37
N SER A 216 -9.15 -10.69 1.62
CA SER A 216 -8.62 -10.02 0.44
C SER A 216 -9.67 -10.04 -0.67
N GLY A 217 -10.31 -11.18 -0.97
CA GLY A 217 -11.33 -11.30 -2.00
C GLY A 217 -12.49 -10.32 -1.84
N LEU A 218 -13.01 -10.14 -0.62
CA LEU A 218 -14.05 -9.13 -0.36
C LEU A 218 -13.54 -7.68 -0.52
N SER A 219 -12.30 -7.39 -0.11
CA SER A 219 -11.71 -6.07 -0.33
C SER A 219 -11.52 -5.77 -1.82
N GLN A 220 -11.21 -6.81 -2.60
CA GLN A 220 -10.98 -6.77 -4.04
C GLN A 220 -12.29 -6.62 -4.82
N GLU A 221 -13.36 -7.29 -4.39
CA GLU A 221 -14.70 -7.12 -4.94
C GLU A 221 -15.19 -5.66 -4.82
N VAL A 222 -15.01 -5.04 -3.64
CA VAL A 222 -15.38 -3.62 -3.44
C VAL A 222 -14.58 -2.70 -4.36
N MET A 223 -13.31 -3.02 -4.64
CA MET A 223 -12.52 -2.29 -5.64
C MET A 223 -13.08 -2.47 -7.04
N GLY A 224 -13.43 -3.70 -7.42
CA GLY A 224 -14.07 -4.02 -8.70
C GLY A 224 -15.30 -3.15 -8.97
N VAL A 225 -16.18 -3.01 -7.98
CA VAL A 225 -17.36 -2.13 -8.08
C VAL A 225 -16.96 -0.66 -8.33
N GLY A 226 -15.93 -0.17 -7.65
CA GLY A 226 -15.43 1.19 -7.86
C GLY A 226 -14.87 1.41 -9.27
N ILE A 227 -14.19 0.41 -9.83
CA ILE A 227 -13.64 0.44 -11.19
C ILE A 227 -14.77 0.43 -12.23
N VAL A 228 -15.77 -0.46 -12.07
CA VAL A 228 -16.94 -0.52 -12.97
C VAL A 228 -17.67 0.81 -12.98
N PHE A 229 -17.91 1.40 -11.81
CA PHE A 229 -18.53 2.73 -11.71
C PHE A 229 -17.74 3.80 -12.47
N GLN A 230 -16.40 3.75 -12.43
CA GLN A 230 -15.55 4.67 -13.20
C GLN A 230 -15.63 4.40 -14.71
N GLN A 231 -15.66 3.14 -15.12
CA GLN A 231 -15.75 2.75 -16.54
C GLN A 231 -17.08 3.18 -17.16
N GLU A 232 -18.19 3.02 -16.44
CA GLU A 232 -19.52 3.49 -16.87
C GLU A 232 -19.53 5.01 -17.12
N LEU A 233 -18.88 5.79 -16.25
CA LEU A 233 -18.76 7.24 -16.44
C LEU A 233 -17.92 7.60 -17.68
N ASN A 234 -16.88 6.82 -17.95
CA ASN A 234 -15.94 7.06 -19.06
C ASN A 234 -16.34 6.39 -20.38
N GLN A 235 -17.53 5.77 -20.47
CA GLN A 235 -18.04 5.07 -21.66
C GLN A 235 -17.03 4.07 -22.28
N LYS A 236 -16.21 3.42 -21.45
CA LYS A 236 -15.26 2.40 -21.89
C LYS A 236 -15.84 1.03 -21.57
N ASP A 237 -16.19 0.25 -22.60
CA ASP A 237 -16.42 -1.19 -22.45
C ASP A 237 -15.14 -1.84 -21.95
N THR A 238 -15.19 -2.58 -20.85
CA THR A 238 -14.17 -3.62 -20.55
C THR A 238 -14.59 -4.53 -19.40
N ASP A 239 -14.13 -5.78 -19.50
CA ASP A 239 -14.50 -6.94 -18.70
C ASP A 239 -14.20 -6.81 -17.20
N SER A 240 -15.06 -7.45 -16.39
CA SER A 240 -14.87 -7.64 -14.96
C SER A 240 -13.64 -8.54 -14.70
N TYR A 241 -12.69 -8.04 -13.90
CA TYR A 241 -11.45 -8.77 -13.61
C TYR A 241 -11.57 -9.66 -12.36
N PRO A 242 -10.90 -10.83 -12.34
CA PRO A 242 -10.82 -11.68 -11.15
C PRO A 242 -10.21 -10.93 -9.95
N SER A 243 -10.74 -11.19 -8.75
CA SER A 243 -10.29 -10.58 -7.48
C SER A 243 -8.78 -10.66 -7.27
N GLU A 244 -8.16 -11.77 -7.68
CA GLU A 244 -6.72 -12.05 -7.58
C GLU A 244 -5.81 -10.99 -8.23
N ILE A 245 -6.32 -10.18 -9.17
CA ILE A 245 -5.57 -9.13 -9.87
C ILE A 245 -5.73 -7.76 -9.22
N SER A 246 -6.66 -7.55 -8.29
CA SER A 246 -7.02 -6.21 -7.83
C SER A 246 -5.91 -5.47 -7.08
N SER A 247 -4.91 -6.17 -6.51
CA SER A 247 -3.71 -5.47 -5.98
C SER A 247 -2.91 -4.78 -7.09
N MET A 248 -2.85 -5.39 -8.27
CA MET A 248 -2.25 -4.77 -9.47
C MET A 248 -3.08 -3.62 -10.01
N VAL A 249 -4.41 -3.71 -9.93
CA VAL A 249 -5.26 -2.58 -10.31
C VAL A 249 -5.05 -1.38 -9.38
N VAL A 250 -4.90 -1.61 -8.07
CA VAL A 250 -4.51 -0.56 -7.12
C VAL A 250 -3.14 0.01 -7.48
N ALA A 251 -2.18 -0.87 -7.79
CA ALA A 251 -0.84 -0.44 -8.17
C ALA A 251 -0.86 0.42 -9.44
N ASP A 252 -1.65 0.04 -10.45
CA ASP A 252 -1.85 0.79 -11.69
C ASP A 252 -2.55 2.12 -11.46
N ASN A 253 -3.54 2.17 -10.58
CA ASN A 253 -4.25 3.40 -10.22
C ASN A 253 -3.32 4.40 -9.53
N LEU A 254 -2.53 3.93 -8.56
CA LEU A 254 -1.54 4.76 -7.88
C LEU A 254 -0.38 5.13 -8.80
N TYR A 255 0.05 4.23 -9.67
CA TYR A 255 1.05 4.48 -10.70
C TYR A 255 0.57 5.57 -11.67
N ASN A 256 -0.68 5.52 -12.11
CA ASN A 256 -1.24 6.57 -12.97
C ASN A 256 -1.23 7.92 -12.24
N MET A 257 -1.66 7.93 -10.98
CA MET A 257 -1.77 9.14 -10.16
C MET A 257 -0.42 9.77 -9.79
N PHE A 258 0.57 8.97 -9.39
CA PHE A 258 1.85 9.47 -8.89
C PHE A 258 2.96 9.54 -9.93
N ILE A 259 2.90 8.72 -10.98
CA ILE A 259 4.03 8.58 -11.90
C ILE A 259 3.63 8.97 -13.31
N TYR A 260 2.64 8.30 -13.88
CA TYR A 260 2.32 8.44 -15.30
C TYR A 260 1.77 9.83 -15.64
N GLU A 261 0.68 10.27 -15.01
CA GLU A 261 0.10 11.59 -15.30
C GLU A 261 1.05 12.74 -14.94
N PRO A 262 1.73 12.75 -13.77
CA PRO A 262 2.70 13.78 -13.46
C PRO A 262 3.88 13.82 -14.43
N TYR A 263 4.36 12.65 -14.90
CA TYR A 263 5.39 12.59 -15.92
C TYR A 263 4.92 13.23 -17.24
N LEU A 264 3.73 12.88 -17.72
CA LEU A 264 3.20 13.46 -18.96
C LEU A 264 3.05 14.98 -18.85
N MET A 265 2.60 15.46 -17.70
CA MET A 265 2.51 16.89 -17.43
C MET A 265 3.88 17.57 -17.42
N LEU A 266 4.89 16.97 -16.78
CA LEU A 266 6.24 17.54 -16.72
C LEU A 266 6.97 17.48 -18.07
N GLN A 267 6.81 16.38 -18.81
CA GLN A 267 7.54 16.13 -20.05
C GLN A 267 6.87 16.78 -21.27
N TYR A 268 5.54 16.71 -21.36
CA TYR A 268 4.75 17.14 -22.51
C TYR A 268 3.84 18.35 -22.22
N GLY A 269 3.62 18.70 -20.96
CA GLY A 269 2.67 19.77 -20.59
C GLY A 269 1.21 19.39 -20.83
N LYS A 270 0.92 18.10 -20.98
CA LYS A 270 -0.36 17.53 -21.41
C LYS A 270 -0.75 16.36 -20.50
N THR A 271 -2.04 16.03 -20.46
CA THR A 271 -2.54 14.86 -19.71
C THR A 271 -2.78 13.67 -20.63
N SER A 272 -3.00 12.47 -20.08
CA SER A 272 -3.26 11.29 -20.90
C SER A 272 -4.55 11.34 -21.72
N ASN A 273 -5.47 12.26 -21.41
CA ASN A 273 -6.72 12.46 -22.14
C ASN A 273 -6.58 13.39 -23.35
N ASP A 274 -5.43 14.07 -23.50
CA ASP A 274 -5.17 14.95 -24.64
C ASP A 274 -5.05 14.13 -25.94
N PRO A 275 -5.86 14.43 -26.98
CA PRO A 275 -5.86 13.67 -28.23
C PRO A 275 -4.54 13.76 -29.01
N GLU A 276 -3.72 14.78 -28.79
CA GLU A 276 -2.40 14.92 -29.44
C GLU A 276 -1.32 14.03 -28.79
N LEU A 277 -1.60 13.48 -27.61
CA LEU A 277 -0.67 12.66 -26.85
C LEU A 277 -0.91 11.16 -27.08
N THR A 278 -0.56 10.69 -28.29
CA THR A 278 -0.78 9.29 -28.66
C THR A 278 0.16 8.31 -27.92
N PRO A 279 -0.26 7.05 -27.67
CA PRO A 279 0.60 6.04 -27.05
C PRO A 279 1.93 5.82 -27.78
N ASN A 280 1.93 5.92 -29.11
CA ASN A 280 3.14 5.81 -29.93
C ASN A 280 4.11 6.98 -29.67
N ARG A 281 3.59 8.20 -29.52
CA ARG A 281 4.38 9.40 -29.19
C ARG A 281 5.05 9.25 -27.83
N ILE A 282 4.31 8.80 -26.81
CA ILE A 282 4.85 8.54 -25.47
C ILE A 282 5.93 7.45 -25.52
N ASN A 283 5.67 6.36 -26.24
CA ASN A 283 6.58 5.21 -26.32
C ASN A 283 7.89 5.54 -27.06
N LYS A 284 7.92 6.52 -27.97
CA LYS A 284 9.17 6.99 -28.60
C LYS A 284 10.20 7.46 -27.58
N ILE A 285 9.75 8.02 -26.44
CA ILE A 285 10.64 8.41 -25.35
C ILE A 285 10.76 7.26 -24.33
N LEU A 286 9.65 6.85 -23.71
CA LEU A 286 9.67 5.88 -22.59
C LEU A 286 10.20 4.48 -22.99
N GLY A 287 9.98 4.04 -24.23
CA GLY A 287 10.47 2.75 -24.72
C GLY A 287 11.98 2.69 -24.94
N ASN A 288 12.64 3.85 -25.11
CA ASN A 288 14.08 3.94 -25.39
C ASN A 288 14.89 4.24 -24.13
N LYS A 289 16.12 3.71 -24.04
CA LYS A 289 16.98 3.90 -22.86
C LYS A 289 17.38 5.37 -22.75
N VAL A 290 17.59 5.83 -21.52
CA VAL A 290 18.20 7.14 -21.27
C VAL A 290 19.51 7.22 -22.06
N ASP A 291 19.77 8.39 -22.63
CA ASP A 291 20.94 8.69 -23.49
C ASP A 291 21.04 7.98 -24.85
N SER A 292 20.14 7.05 -25.17
CA SER A 292 20.14 6.40 -26.49
C SER A 292 19.89 7.39 -27.63
N SER A 293 20.49 7.13 -28.80
CA SER A 293 20.34 7.96 -29.99
C SER A 293 18.88 8.11 -30.43
N ALA A 294 18.11 7.00 -30.38
CA ALA A 294 16.69 6.99 -30.69
C ALA A 294 15.87 7.90 -29.76
N ARG A 295 16.19 7.91 -28.44
CA ARG A 295 15.52 8.79 -27.47
C ARG A 295 15.89 10.25 -27.71
N LYS A 296 17.16 10.56 -27.95
CA LYS A 296 17.61 11.93 -28.28
C LYS A 296 16.94 12.48 -29.53
N GLN A 297 16.79 11.66 -30.56
CA GLN A 297 16.06 12.03 -31.77
C GLN A 297 14.58 12.28 -31.49
N ALA A 298 13.92 11.41 -30.70
CA ALA A 298 12.54 11.63 -30.30
C ALA A 298 12.34 12.94 -29.53
N VAL A 299 13.28 13.31 -28.66
CA VAL A 299 13.25 14.59 -27.92
C VAL A 299 13.42 15.79 -28.86
N ALA A 300 14.28 15.68 -29.88
CA ALA A 300 14.43 16.72 -30.90
C ALA A 300 13.14 16.90 -31.72
N GLU A 301 12.47 15.80 -32.10
CA GLU A 301 11.16 15.85 -32.78
C GLU A 301 10.09 16.52 -31.90
N GLU A 302 10.10 16.28 -30.59
CA GLU A 302 9.20 16.96 -29.65
C GLU A 302 9.47 18.46 -29.57
N GLN A 303 10.75 18.88 -29.59
CA GLN A 303 11.10 20.30 -29.59
C GLN A 303 10.61 21.02 -30.85
N SER A 304 10.78 20.42 -32.03
CA SER A 304 10.41 21.05 -33.29
C SER A 304 8.91 20.93 -33.62
N GLY A 305 8.21 19.99 -32.98
CA GLY A 305 6.87 19.59 -33.37
C GLY A 305 6.86 18.86 -34.73
N ASN A 306 5.66 18.54 -35.21
CA ASN A 306 5.44 17.93 -36.52
C ASN A 306 4.13 18.43 -37.14
N GLU A 307 4.25 19.42 -38.02
CA GLU A 307 3.10 20.03 -38.71
C GLU A 307 2.27 19.02 -39.52
N ARG A 308 2.90 17.99 -40.10
CA ARG A 308 2.18 16.95 -40.89
C ARG A 308 1.28 16.07 -40.01
N LEU A 309 1.61 15.95 -38.74
CA LEU A 309 0.85 15.20 -37.74
C LEU A 309 0.01 16.11 -36.84
N GLY A 310 0.01 17.42 -37.08
CA GLY A 310 -0.69 18.41 -36.23
C GLY A 310 -0.11 18.51 -34.82
N ILE A 311 1.17 18.19 -34.63
CA ILE A 311 1.83 18.23 -33.32
C ILE A 311 2.56 19.57 -33.19
N GLU A 312 2.14 20.39 -32.23
CA GLU A 312 2.80 21.65 -31.93
C GLU A 312 4.18 21.45 -31.28
N PRO A 313 5.13 22.39 -31.47
CA PRO A 313 6.41 22.40 -30.75
C PRO A 313 6.19 22.35 -29.23
N ASN A 314 6.85 21.42 -28.55
CA ASN A 314 6.69 21.24 -27.11
C ASN A 314 7.65 22.15 -26.33
N PRO A 315 7.18 23.22 -25.66
CA PRO A 315 8.05 24.11 -24.91
C PRO A 315 8.64 23.46 -23.66
N MET A 316 8.01 22.39 -23.15
CA MET A 316 8.46 21.72 -21.92
C MET A 316 9.87 21.15 -22.10
N VAL A 317 10.17 20.55 -23.24
CA VAL A 317 11.51 19.99 -23.52
C VAL A 317 12.57 21.05 -23.83
N THR A 318 12.27 22.33 -23.70
CA THR A 318 13.21 23.43 -23.98
C THR A 318 13.65 24.15 -22.71
N THR A 319 14.67 25.01 -22.83
CA THR A 319 15.18 25.83 -21.72
C THR A 319 14.13 26.80 -21.16
N LYS A 320 13.11 27.16 -21.95
CA LYS A 320 12.04 28.10 -21.57
C LYS A 320 11.20 27.62 -20.38
N ALA A 321 10.89 26.32 -20.34
CA ALA A 321 10.03 25.74 -19.31
C ALA A 321 10.81 25.16 -18.11
N THR A 322 12.14 25.29 -18.09
CA THR A 322 12.97 24.64 -17.04
C THR A 322 12.59 25.14 -15.64
N PHE A 323 12.28 26.42 -15.48
CA PHE A 323 11.83 26.99 -14.20
C PHE A 323 10.36 26.64 -13.87
N GLU A 324 9.49 26.57 -14.88
CA GLU A 324 8.09 26.18 -14.72
C GLU A 324 7.98 24.72 -14.23
N ARG A 325 8.79 23.83 -14.82
CA ARG A 325 8.95 22.44 -14.37
C ARG A 325 9.38 22.34 -12.92
N LEU A 326 10.34 23.17 -12.47
CA LEU A 326 10.77 23.19 -11.08
C LEU A 326 9.62 23.55 -10.14
N THR A 327 8.82 24.55 -10.50
CA THR A 327 7.66 24.98 -9.70
C THR A 327 6.63 23.87 -9.58
N LEU A 328 6.32 23.19 -10.69
CA LEU A 328 5.41 22.04 -10.69
C LEU A 328 5.98 20.86 -9.88
N LEU A 329 7.28 20.57 -10.01
CA LEU A 329 7.96 19.52 -9.24
C LEU A 329 7.90 19.77 -7.73
N LEU A 330 8.06 21.01 -7.28
CA LEU A 330 7.94 21.34 -5.85
C LEU A 330 6.51 21.11 -5.34
N LEU A 331 5.50 21.44 -6.14
CA LEU A 331 4.10 21.17 -5.81
C LEU A 331 3.83 19.65 -5.74
N LEU A 332 4.30 18.90 -6.74
CA LEU A 332 4.18 17.44 -6.81
C LEU A 332 4.88 16.76 -5.63
N CYS A 333 6.10 17.19 -5.31
CA CYS A 333 6.84 16.68 -4.17
C CYS A 333 6.05 16.88 -2.87
N GLY A 334 5.51 18.08 -2.64
CA GLY A 334 4.67 18.36 -1.47
C GLY A 334 3.42 17.49 -1.40
N SER A 335 2.69 17.35 -2.51
CA SER A 335 1.43 16.61 -2.56
C SER A 335 1.64 15.09 -2.49
N HIS A 336 2.61 14.54 -3.22
CA HIS A 336 2.92 13.11 -3.25
C HIS A 336 3.54 12.64 -1.94
N LEU A 337 4.42 13.43 -1.30
CA LEU A 337 4.91 13.07 0.02
C LEU A 337 3.78 13.04 1.05
N PHE A 338 2.87 14.01 1.01
CA PHE A 338 1.71 14.04 1.90
C PHE A 338 0.79 12.83 1.67
N LEU A 339 0.38 12.59 0.43
CA LEU A 339 -0.50 11.48 0.06
C LEU A 339 0.17 10.11 0.29
N GLY A 340 1.43 9.98 -0.11
CA GLY A 340 2.22 8.78 0.07
C GLY A 340 2.35 8.41 1.55
N VAL A 341 2.62 9.37 2.44
CA VAL A 341 2.64 9.11 3.89
C VAL A 341 1.27 8.63 4.39
N LEU A 342 0.16 9.21 3.92
CA LEU A 342 -1.17 8.76 4.30
C LEU A 342 -1.45 7.33 3.84
N PHE A 343 -1.12 7.00 2.60
CA PHE A 343 -1.29 5.66 2.05
C PHE A 343 -0.38 4.64 2.75
N LEU A 344 0.86 5.00 3.08
CA LEU A 344 1.76 4.15 3.88
C LEU A 344 1.22 3.89 5.29
N ILE A 345 0.56 4.85 5.92
CA ILE A 345 -0.07 4.62 7.24
C ILE A 345 -1.20 3.59 7.12
N ILE A 346 -2.03 3.69 6.08
CA ILE A 346 -3.16 2.77 5.86
C ILE A 346 -2.67 1.37 5.47
N ALA A 347 -1.79 1.28 4.48
CA ALA A 347 -1.16 0.02 4.04
C ALA A 347 -0.33 -0.62 5.16
N GLY A 348 0.43 0.18 5.91
CA GLY A 348 1.17 -0.27 7.08
C GLY A 348 0.25 -0.83 8.17
N ALA A 349 -0.91 -0.21 8.42
CA ALA A 349 -1.89 -0.76 9.35
C ALA A 349 -2.40 -2.13 8.87
N MET A 350 -2.74 -2.28 7.59
CA MET A 350 -3.14 -3.58 7.02
C MET A 350 -2.07 -4.64 7.20
N LEU A 351 -0.80 -4.34 6.90
CA LEU A 351 0.33 -5.24 7.09
C LEU A 351 0.52 -5.62 8.56
N VAL A 352 0.41 -4.66 9.49
CA VAL A 352 0.47 -4.95 10.93
C VAL A 352 -0.60 -5.95 11.35
N TYR A 353 -1.84 -5.82 10.85
CA TYR A 353 -2.90 -6.78 11.16
C TYR A 353 -2.66 -8.16 10.53
N GLN A 354 -2.02 -8.24 9.36
CA GLN A 354 -1.55 -9.52 8.80
C GLN A 354 -0.49 -10.17 9.69
N PHE A 355 0.49 -9.40 10.18
CA PHE A 355 1.50 -9.93 11.11
C PHE A 355 0.89 -10.33 12.45
N LEU A 356 -0.07 -9.57 12.98
CA LEU A 356 -0.79 -9.94 14.21
C LEU A 356 -1.62 -11.21 14.02
N PHE A 357 -2.21 -11.42 12.84
CA PHE A 357 -2.92 -12.64 12.46
C PHE A 357 -1.99 -13.87 12.46
N VAL A 358 -0.82 -13.74 11.82
CA VAL A 358 0.23 -14.77 11.84
C VAL A 358 0.71 -15.04 13.28
N LEU A 359 0.97 -13.98 14.05
CA LEU A 359 1.47 -14.10 15.42
C LEU A 359 0.46 -14.76 16.35
N ILE A 360 -0.83 -14.40 16.30
CA ILE A 360 -1.83 -14.99 17.18
C ILE A 360 -2.09 -16.46 16.84
N ALA A 361 -1.93 -16.88 15.58
CA ALA A 361 -2.04 -18.28 15.18
C ALA A 361 -1.04 -19.17 15.92
N LEU A 362 0.20 -18.69 16.14
CA LEU A 362 1.23 -19.41 16.91
C LEU A 362 0.85 -19.64 18.38
N PHE A 363 -0.07 -18.84 18.94
CA PHE A 363 -0.57 -19.02 20.30
C PHE A 363 -1.70 -20.05 20.42
N ALA A 364 -2.17 -20.63 19.31
CA ALA A 364 -3.28 -21.59 19.33
C ALA A 364 -3.04 -22.77 20.30
N PRO A 365 -1.87 -23.45 20.32
CA PRO A 365 -1.63 -24.57 21.23
C PRO A 365 -1.85 -24.21 22.71
N PHE A 366 -1.41 -23.03 23.12
CA PHE A 366 -1.62 -22.55 24.49
C PHE A 366 -3.09 -22.23 24.77
N ALA A 367 -3.76 -21.55 23.84
CA ALA A 367 -5.14 -21.13 24.01
C ALA A 367 -6.08 -22.33 24.17
N PHE A 368 -5.92 -23.36 23.34
CA PHE A 368 -6.70 -24.59 23.42
C PHE A 368 -6.34 -25.44 24.65
N LEU A 369 -5.06 -25.56 25.01
CA LEU A 369 -4.65 -26.30 26.20
C LEU A 369 -5.24 -25.72 27.48
N LEU A 370 -5.17 -24.39 27.66
CA LEU A 370 -5.70 -23.75 28.87
C LEU A 370 -7.23 -23.78 28.92
N SER A 371 -7.89 -23.70 27.76
CA SER A 371 -9.35 -23.77 27.65
C SER A 371 -9.92 -25.16 27.99
N LEU A 372 -9.09 -26.20 28.09
CA LEU A 372 -9.51 -27.51 28.58
C LEU A 372 -10.09 -27.46 30.00
N ASN A 373 -9.57 -26.56 30.84
CA ASN A 373 -10.20 -26.28 32.12
C ASN A 373 -11.46 -25.44 31.89
N PRO A 374 -12.66 -25.93 32.23
CA PRO A 374 -13.90 -25.19 31.99
C PRO A 374 -13.91 -23.78 32.63
N ALA A 375 -13.21 -23.60 33.75
CA ALA A 375 -13.05 -22.30 34.40
C ALA A 375 -12.41 -21.24 33.48
N TRP A 376 -11.61 -21.69 32.52
CA TRP A 376 -10.85 -20.88 31.57
C TRP A 376 -11.29 -21.11 30.12
N SER A 377 -12.47 -21.70 29.92
CA SER A 377 -13.03 -21.99 28.60
C SER A 377 -13.03 -20.78 27.66
N SER A 378 -13.23 -19.58 28.20
CA SER A 378 -13.24 -18.32 27.45
C SER A 378 -11.92 -18.01 26.74
N ILE A 379 -10.78 -18.59 27.15
CA ILE A 379 -9.47 -18.32 26.53
C ILE A 379 -9.46 -18.69 25.05
N ALA A 380 -9.93 -19.89 24.69
CA ALA A 380 -10.00 -20.32 23.29
C ALA A 380 -10.96 -19.44 22.47
N THR A 381 -12.12 -19.08 23.05
CA THR A 381 -13.07 -18.18 22.40
C THR A 381 -12.49 -16.78 22.19
N THR A 382 -11.78 -16.24 23.19
CA THR A 382 -11.10 -14.94 23.07
C THR A 382 -9.97 -14.98 22.06
N TRP A 383 -9.19 -16.06 22.03
CA TRP A 383 -8.16 -16.30 21.03
C TRP A 383 -8.77 -16.34 19.62
N PHE A 384 -9.81 -17.15 19.42
CA PHE A 384 -10.48 -17.28 18.12
C PHE A 384 -11.08 -15.96 17.64
N ARG A 385 -11.71 -15.19 18.54
CA ARG A 385 -12.21 -13.84 18.24
C ARG A 385 -11.11 -12.89 17.81
N LYS A 386 -9.92 -12.96 18.43
CA LYS A 386 -8.77 -12.14 18.01
C LYS A 386 -8.22 -12.60 16.67
N PHE A 387 -8.09 -13.91 16.48
CA PHE A 387 -7.64 -14.52 15.23
C PHE A 387 -8.50 -14.09 14.05
N VAL A 388 -9.82 -14.28 14.12
CA VAL A 388 -10.75 -13.79 13.08
C VAL A 388 -10.80 -12.27 13.04
N GLY A 389 -10.76 -11.61 14.21
CA GLY A 389 -10.86 -10.16 14.34
C GLY A 389 -9.75 -9.39 13.63
N TYR A 390 -8.51 -9.88 13.64
CA TYR A 390 -7.42 -9.23 12.90
C TYR A 390 -7.67 -9.23 11.40
N GLN A 391 -8.22 -10.32 10.88
CA GLN A 391 -8.55 -10.43 9.46
C GLN A 391 -9.76 -9.56 9.07
N LEU A 392 -10.77 -9.48 9.94
CA LEU A 392 -11.89 -8.56 9.75
C LEU A 392 -11.44 -7.09 9.76
N ILE A 393 -10.49 -6.72 10.63
CA ILE A 393 -9.95 -5.35 10.66
C ILE A 393 -9.15 -5.07 9.39
N LYS A 394 -8.30 -6.00 8.92
CA LYS A 394 -7.61 -5.89 7.62
C LYS A 394 -8.62 -5.64 6.50
N LEU A 395 -9.68 -6.44 6.43
CA LEU A 395 -10.76 -6.29 5.45
C LEU A 395 -11.40 -4.90 5.51
N ILE A 396 -11.79 -4.42 6.70
CA ILE A 396 -12.43 -3.12 6.88
C ILE A 396 -11.51 -1.98 6.42
N ILE A 397 -10.21 -2.05 6.76
CA ILE A 397 -9.22 -1.05 6.32
C ILE A 397 -9.04 -1.12 4.79
N GLY A 398 -8.97 -2.32 4.21
CA GLY A 398 -8.86 -2.52 2.77
C GLY A 398 -10.05 -1.94 1.99
N ILE A 399 -11.27 -2.22 2.44
CA ILE A 399 -12.51 -1.64 1.89
C ILE A 399 -12.48 -0.11 1.98
N PHE A 400 -12.13 0.43 3.15
CA PHE A 400 -12.05 1.87 3.34
C PHE A 400 -11.03 2.52 2.39
N PHE A 401 -9.87 1.88 2.22
CA PHE A 401 -8.82 2.39 1.36
C PHE A 401 -9.19 2.28 -0.12
N SER A 402 -9.82 1.19 -0.53
CA SER A 402 -10.41 1.02 -1.86
C SER A 402 -11.36 2.17 -2.19
N MET A 403 -12.34 2.44 -1.31
CA MET A 403 -13.29 3.53 -1.51
C MET A 403 -12.60 4.89 -1.62
N LEU A 404 -11.55 5.13 -0.81
CA LEU A 404 -10.75 6.34 -0.89
C LEU A 404 -10.11 6.52 -2.27
N LEU A 405 -9.51 5.45 -2.81
CA LEU A 405 -8.88 5.48 -4.14
C LEU A 405 -9.90 5.70 -5.25
N THR A 406 -11.05 5.03 -5.20
CA THR A 406 -12.15 5.21 -6.15
C THR A 406 -12.67 6.65 -6.14
N LEU A 407 -12.92 7.23 -4.95
CA LEU A 407 -13.35 8.63 -4.82
C LEU A 407 -12.29 9.60 -5.36
N SER A 408 -11.02 9.30 -5.13
CA SER A 408 -9.88 10.05 -5.65
C SER A 408 -9.89 10.09 -7.18
N GLN A 409 -10.12 8.93 -7.82
CA GLN A 409 -10.18 8.84 -9.28
C GLN A 409 -11.41 9.53 -9.85
N PHE A 410 -12.57 9.33 -9.22
CA PHE A 410 -13.78 10.03 -9.59
C PHE A 410 -13.61 11.56 -9.55
N LEU A 411 -12.93 12.08 -8.53
CA LEU A 411 -12.66 13.51 -8.42
C LEU A 411 -11.74 14.01 -9.53
N TYR A 412 -10.73 13.22 -9.90
CA TYR A 412 -9.84 13.53 -11.02
C TYR A 412 -10.61 13.62 -12.35
N ASP A 413 -11.51 12.68 -12.61
CA ASP A 413 -12.33 12.64 -13.84
C ASP A 413 -13.35 13.80 -13.88
N MET A 414 -13.91 14.21 -12.74
CA MET A 414 -14.85 15.34 -12.64
C MET A 414 -14.17 16.72 -12.68
N SER A 415 -12.88 16.79 -12.35
CA SER A 415 -12.08 18.03 -12.32
C SER A 415 -10.79 17.84 -13.12
N PRO A 416 -10.91 17.54 -14.44
CA PRO A 416 -9.74 17.23 -15.24
C PRO A 416 -8.83 18.45 -15.33
N PRO A 417 -7.49 18.27 -15.30
CA PRO A 417 -6.56 19.39 -15.33
C PRO A 417 -6.74 20.36 -16.50
N GLU A 418 -7.29 19.89 -17.62
CA GLU A 418 -7.55 20.66 -18.83
C GLU A 418 -8.67 21.70 -18.65
N SER A 419 -9.65 21.44 -17.78
CA SER A 419 -10.80 22.33 -17.59
C SER A 419 -10.62 23.29 -16.41
N VAL A 420 -9.98 22.82 -15.33
CA VAL A 420 -9.88 23.56 -14.06
C VAL A 420 -8.44 23.89 -13.64
N GLY A 421 -7.45 23.37 -14.35
CA GLY A 421 -6.03 23.53 -14.05
C GLY A 421 -5.49 22.48 -13.09
N TYR A 422 -4.28 22.00 -13.36
CA TYR A 422 -3.62 20.92 -12.63
C TYR A 422 -3.44 21.20 -11.12
N VAL A 423 -3.13 22.45 -10.76
CA VAL A 423 -3.00 22.87 -9.34
C VAL A 423 -4.31 22.69 -8.59
N TRP A 424 -5.44 23.03 -9.23
CA TRP A 424 -6.76 22.87 -8.62
C TRP A 424 -7.11 21.40 -8.44
N THR A 425 -6.83 20.56 -9.44
CA THR A 425 -7.01 19.10 -9.35
C THR A 425 -6.23 18.52 -8.16
N ILE A 426 -4.95 18.89 -8.00
CA ILE A 426 -4.14 18.48 -6.83
C ILE A 426 -4.76 18.99 -5.52
N ALA A 427 -5.18 20.25 -5.46
CA ALA A 427 -5.75 20.82 -4.23
C ALA A 427 -7.03 20.09 -3.82
N MET A 428 -7.93 19.82 -4.76
CA MET A 428 -9.16 19.05 -4.54
C MET A 428 -8.85 17.64 -4.07
N GLN A 429 -7.87 17.00 -4.69
CA GLN A 429 -7.42 15.67 -4.29
C GLN A 429 -6.89 15.64 -2.85
N LEU A 430 -6.05 16.61 -2.48
CA LEU A 430 -5.54 16.75 -1.12
C LEU A 430 -6.67 17.00 -0.11
N ILE A 431 -7.64 17.85 -0.46
CA ILE A 431 -8.80 18.15 0.40
C ILE A 431 -9.67 16.91 0.58
N LEU A 432 -9.96 16.16 -0.49
CA LEU A 432 -10.76 14.93 -0.41
C LEU A 432 -10.06 13.92 0.49
N VAL A 433 -8.79 13.60 0.22
CA VAL A 433 -8.06 12.61 1.00
C VAL A 433 -7.93 13.05 2.45
N ALA A 434 -7.59 14.32 2.71
CA ALA A 434 -7.52 14.86 4.07
C ALA A 434 -8.89 14.81 4.77
N GLY A 435 -9.98 15.12 4.08
CA GLY A 435 -11.34 15.09 4.60
C GLY A 435 -11.80 13.68 4.97
N VAL A 436 -11.59 12.70 4.09
CA VAL A 436 -11.89 11.29 4.35
C VAL A 436 -11.07 10.76 5.53
N VAL A 437 -9.78 11.10 5.57
CA VAL A 437 -8.87 10.72 6.66
C VAL A 437 -9.25 11.39 7.98
N TRP A 438 -9.72 12.64 7.95
CA TRP A 438 -10.24 13.34 9.13
C TRP A 438 -11.50 12.66 9.67
N LYS A 439 -12.42 12.27 8.78
CA LYS A 439 -13.69 11.61 9.10
C LYS A 439 -13.61 10.09 9.22
N ARG A 440 -12.41 9.50 9.14
CA ARG A 440 -12.20 8.04 9.14
C ARG A 440 -12.87 7.32 10.31
N ASN A 441 -12.92 7.90 11.51
CA ASN A 441 -13.49 7.20 12.67
C ASN A 441 -15.00 7.00 12.48
N GLU A 442 -15.71 8.05 12.02
CA GLU A 442 -17.15 8.00 11.73
C GLU A 442 -17.43 7.01 10.58
N LEU A 443 -16.60 7.02 9.55
CA LEU A 443 -16.73 6.12 8.39
C LEU A 443 -16.43 4.65 8.73
N LEU A 444 -15.37 4.41 9.51
CA LEU A 444 -14.98 3.07 9.96
C LEU A 444 -15.98 2.52 10.99
N GLU A 445 -16.63 3.37 11.80
CA GLU A 445 -17.68 2.95 12.73
C GLU A 445 -18.89 2.35 12.01
N ILE A 446 -19.27 2.87 10.83
CA ILE A 446 -20.36 2.32 10.01
C ILE A 446 -20.00 0.90 9.53
N LEU A 447 -18.78 0.72 9.03
CA LEU A 447 -18.27 -0.58 8.58
C LEU A 447 -18.09 -1.56 9.73
N GLN A 448 -17.81 -1.05 10.94
CA GLN A 448 -17.68 -1.84 12.15
C GLN A 448 -19.04 -2.11 12.84
N ALA A 449 -20.11 -1.40 12.53
CA ALA A 449 -21.39 -1.50 13.24
C ALA A 449 -21.97 -2.92 13.33
N PRO A 450 -21.86 -3.79 12.30
CA PRO A 450 -22.27 -5.19 12.40
C PRO A 450 -21.41 -6.02 13.37
N VAL A 451 -20.15 -5.63 13.56
CA VAL A 451 -19.14 -6.34 14.38
C VAL A 451 -19.04 -5.73 15.80
N ALA A 452 -19.35 -4.45 15.96
CA ALA A 452 -19.22 -3.67 17.20
C ALA A 452 -20.39 -3.87 18.19
N LYS A 453 -21.52 -4.41 17.72
CA LYS A 453 -22.72 -4.69 18.55
C LYS A 453 -22.45 -5.59 19.75
N ASP A 454 -21.34 -6.34 19.73
CA ASP A 454 -20.95 -7.26 20.80
C ASP A 454 -20.07 -6.65 21.91
N GLY A 455 -19.72 -5.35 21.85
CA GLY A 455 -19.05 -4.58 22.93
C GLY A 455 -17.71 -5.14 23.46
N LYS A 456 -17.25 -6.29 22.95
CA LYS A 456 -16.13 -7.11 23.44
C LYS A 456 -15.16 -7.51 22.32
N PHE A 457 -15.34 -6.99 21.10
CA PHE A 457 -14.32 -7.06 20.06
C PHE A 457 -13.24 -6.01 20.37
N ALA A 458 -12.13 -6.47 20.93
CA ALA A 458 -10.97 -5.67 21.26
C ALA A 458 -10.18 -5.35 19.99
N GLY A 459 -10.73 -4.46 19.17
CA GLY A 459 -10.19 -4.06 17.89
C GLY A 459 -10.59 -2.64 17.53
N LYS A 460 -10.55 -1.70 18.48
CA LYS A 460 -10.64 -0.28 18.11
C LYS A 460 -9.46 0.02 17.19
N ILE A 461 -9.75 0.32 15.93
CA ILE A 461 -8.77 0.81 14.95
C ILE A 461 -8.31 2.18 15.45
N ASN A 462 -7.29 2.22 16.31
CA ASN A 462 -6.69 3.47 16.75
C ASN A 462 -5.56 3.84 15.79
N ILE A 463 -5.92 4.12 14.53
CA ILE A 463 -5.01 4.78 13.58
C ILE A 463 -4.98 6.25 13.99
N GLU A 464 -4.12 6.59 14.96
CA GLU A 464 -3.81 7.97 15.31
C GLU A 464 -2.97 8.59 14.20
N LEU A 465 -3.61 9.29 13.26
CA LEU A 465 -2.90 10.18 12.36
C LEU A 465 -2.33 11.39 13.12
N PRO A 466 -1.19 11.96 12.70
CA PRO A 466 -0.57 13.10 13.36
C PRO A 466 -1.48 14.34 13.45
N LEU A 467 -2.55 14.42 12.65
CA LEU A 467 -3.55 15.48 12.67
C LEU A 467 -4.41 15.52 13.96
N SER A 468 -4.60 14.40 14.67
CA SER A 468 -5.36 14.39 15.94
C SER A 468 -4.69 15.18 17.07
N TYR A 469 -3.39 15.44 16.93
CA TYR A 469 -2.62 16.24 17.87
C TYR A 469 -2.78 17.73 17.64
N VAL A 470 -3.07 18.16 16.40
CA VAL A 470 -3.37 19.57 16.09
C VAL A 470 -4.66 19.96 16.79
N THR A 471 -5.69 19.12 16.73
CA THR A 471 -6.98 19.32 17.43
C THR A 471 -6.78 19.43 18.95
N LYS A 472 -5.95 18.54 19.52
CA LYS A 472 -5.60 18.58 20.95
C LYS A 472 -4.78 19.82 21.32
N TYR A 473 -3.90 20.28 20.44
CA TYR A 473 -3.13 21.51 20.64
C TYR A 473 -4.00 22.76 20.55
N THR A 474 -4.94 22.79 19.60
CA THR A 474 -5.92 23.89 19.47
C THR A 474 -6.85 23.93 20.66
N GLU A 475 -7.34 22.79 21.17
CA GLU A 475 -8.15 22.75 22.40
C GLU A 475 -7.35 23.23 23.63
N THR A 476 -6.06 22.87 23.70
CA THR A 476 -5.17 23.31 24.79
C THR A 476 -4.85 24.80 24.68
N LEU A 477 -4.75 25.35 23.46
CA LEU A 477 -4.56 26.78 23.21
C LEU A 477 -5.83 27.57 23.52
N THR A 478 -6.99 27.11 23.04
CA THR A 478 -8.29 27.75 23.32
C THR A 478 -8.58 27.78 24.81
N SER A 479 -8.32 26.68 25.53
CA SER A 479 -8.49 26.64 26.99
C SER A 479 -7.49 27.52 27.75
N LYS A 480 -6.26 27.69 27.24
CA LYS A 480 -5.29 28.65 27.80
C LYS A 480 -5.65 30.10 27.52
N VAL A 481 -6.09 30.42 26.31
CA VAL A 481 -6.55 31.77 25.93
C VAL A 481 -7.80 32.15 26.72
N GLN A 482 -8.73 31.22 26.94
CA GLN A 482 -9.92 31.46 27.74
C GLN A 482 -9.61 31.65 29.24
N LYS A 483 -8.57 30.98 29.77
CA LYS A 483 -8.05 31.23 31.12
C LYS A 483 -7.34 32.57 31.27
N LEU A 484 -6.74 33.09 30.19
CA LEU A 484 -6.11 34.41 30.18
C LEU A 484 -7.11 35.55 29.99
N ARG A 485 -8.27 35.30 29.37
CA ARG A 485 -9.36 36.27 29.22
C ARG A 485 -10.22 36.42 30.49
N ASN A 486 -10.18 35.43 31.38
CA ASN A 486 -10.93 35.41 32.65
C ASN A 486 -10.05 35.77 33.86
N LYS A 487 -8.83 36.28 33.62
CA LYS A 487 -8.01 37.03 34.56
C LYS A 487 -7.96 38.47 34.09
#